data_AF-A0A6S6W8P3-F1
#
_entry.id   AF-A0A6S6W8P3-F1
#
_cell.length_a   1.000
_cell.length_b   1.000
_cell.length_c   1.000
_cell.angle_alpha   90.00
_cell.angle_beta   90.00
_cell.angle_gamma   90.00
#
_symmetry.space_group_name_H-M   'P 1'
#
loop_
_entity.id
_entity.type
_entity.pdbx_description
1 polymer ?
#
loop_
_entity_poly.entity_id
_entity_poly.type
_entity_poly.pdbx_seq_one_letter_code
_entity_poly.pdbx_strand_id
1 'polypeptide(L)'
;MTFEYNPPDEWSEFDWNVVTLEKNFLLDVYAQHVKIADGLQDFQDAYLLEALLNDRPKSTRARRPRNGSSVNKTRSVRDNSINYNLGGSRRRPLIQDRIDVPMASRSATLAQYERHSVQLMSRVLNIRHNASPFTLVLDDLNQRAFPFVDEMIRRALSRNINIVVVTFETTHYAPPLRQVNGYNATAKEIMQDLRKAMDGAKESLVIVDSLNDMLNEKRVDMGELFNLVAGTYSSTLVGVYHCDMLPTQDARPETAYAPEPLELVKYMATSVITCKSFAHCLAAKAAKERSLPEPTHGLLQGAEGVIECLKANDNRGIVLEAEFRRKSGRPEGETFFLPAWSEDHYRDPLPSQECGTLKQEIVVLLDKVPEYATPKVVGQVDAAGNEIESTFNLGLTDKQKQAREGVVLPYFDAQKGEGGEGGRILYDMGSEDDFDEEEDEF
;
A
#
# COMPACT_ATOMS: atom_id res chain seq x y z
N MET A 1 7.16 40.62 -15.38
CA MET A 1 7.18 40.91 -13.93
C MET A 1 8.05 39.85 -13.29
N THR A 2 9.30 40.22 -13.00
CA THR A 2 10.22 39.40 -12.20
C THR A 2 9.87 39.62 -10.73
N PHE A 3 9.45 38.56 -10.04
CA PHE A 3 9.31 38.59 -8.59
C PHE A 3 10.67 38.24 -7.98
N GLU A 4 11.35 39.24 -7.43
CA GLU A 4 12.44 39.03 -6.49
C GLU A 4 11.82 38.64 -5.13
N TYR A 5 12.16 37.45 -4.66
CA TYR A 5 11.79 36.96 -3.34
C TYR A 5 12.92 37.34 -2.37
N ASN A 6 12.66 38.29 -1.47
CA ASN A 6 13.53 38.55 -0.33
C ASN A 6 13.05 37.68 0.84
N PRO A 7 13.88 36.76 1.36
CA PRO A 7 13.53 36.00 2.56
C PRO A 7 13.41 36.94 3.78
N PRO A 8 12.59 36.60 4.79
CA PRO A 8 12.46 37.40 6.01
C PRO A 8 13.78 37.49 6.78
N ASP A 9 14.03 38.64 7.42
CA ASP A 9 15.29 38.99 8.11
C ASP A 9 15.74 37.97 9.19
N GLU A 10 14.83 37.15 9.71
CA GLU A 10 15.10 36.08 10.69
C GLU A 10 15.98 34.93 10.16
N TRP A 11 16.16 34.84 8.83
CA TRP A 11 16.97 33.79 8.20
C TRP A 11 18.44 34.18 7.99
N SER A 12 18.79 35.43 8.29
CA SER A 12 20.16 35.95 8.12
C SER A 12 21.13 35.58 9.25
N GLU A 13 20.60 35.19 10.41
CA GLU A 13 21.39 34.77 11.58
C GLU A 13 21.63 33.25 11.64
N PHE A 14 21.13 32.49 10.66
CA PHE A 14 21.28 31.04 10.64
C PHE A 14 22.66 30.66 10.09
N ASP A 15 23.59 30.32 10.99
CA ASP A 15 24.93 29.88 10.63
C ASP A 15 24.89 28.46 10.03
N TRP A 16 24.82 28.40 8.69
CA TRP A 16 24.86 27.17 7.90
C TRP A 16 26.10 26.30 8.16
N ASN A 17 27.16 26.85 8.75
CA ASN A 17 28.35 26.08 9.10
C ASN A 17 28.15 25.24 10.37
N VAL A 18 27.23 25.61 11.26
CA VAL A 18 26.90 24.82 12.47
C VAL A 18 26.12 23.55 12.08
N VAL A 19 25.20 23.66 11.12
CA VAL A 19 24.38 22.55 10.59
C VAL A 19 25.23 21.47 9.90
N THR A 20 26.36 21.85 9.32
CA THR A 20 27.21 20.93 8.54
C THR A 20 28.32 20.28 9.38
N LEU A 21 28.55 20.73 10.61
CA LEU A 21 29.63 20.24 11.50
C LEU A 21 29.14 19.33 12.62
N GLU A 22 27.84 19.24 12.88
CA GLU A 22 27.32 18.39 13.95
C GLU A 22 27.34 16.90 13.58
N LYS A 23 28.05 16.11 14.40
CA LYS A 23 28.18 14.64 14.33
C LYS A 23 26.86 13.87 14.36
N ASN A 24 25.73 14.56 14.53
CA ASN A 24 24.39 14.00 14.68
C ASN A 24 23.50 14.25 13.45
N PHE A 25 24.07 14.56 12.28
CA PHE A 25 23.29 14.88 11.07
C PHE A 25 22.17 13.86 10.74
N LEU A 26 22.35 12.56 11.02
CA LEU A 26 21.28 11.55 10.85
C LEU A 26 20.08 11.74 11.79
N LEU A 27 20.27 12.33 12.99
CA LEU A 27 19.20 12.70 13.91
C LEU A 27 18.56 14.04 13.52
N ASP A 28 19.34 14.93 12.93
CA ASP A 28 18.92 16.29 12.64
C ASP A 28 18.20 16.43 11.30
N VAL A 29 18.40 15.51 10.35
CA VAL A 29 17.57 15.44 9.12
C VAL A 29 16.11 15.16 9.48
N TYR A 30 15.85 14.29 10.46
CA TYR A 30 14.49 14.07 10.97
C TYR A 30 14.01 15.27 11.78
N ALA A 31 14.84 15.89 12.64
CA ALA A 31 14.43 17.09 13.38
C ALA A 31 14.17 18.30 12.46
N GLN A 32 14.88 18.46 11.36
CA GLN A 32 14.69 19.54 10.39
C GLN A 32 13.52 19.26 9.44
N HIS A 33 13.31 18.01 9.00
CA HIS A 33 12.12 17.64 8.23
C HIS A 33 10.86 17.65 9.09
N VAL A 34 10.95 17.27 10.37
CA VAL A 34 9.86 17.42 11.35
C VAL A 34 9.62 18.89 11.66
N LYS A 35 10.65 19.74 11.82
CA LYS A 35 10.46 21.20 11.98
C LYS A 35 9.84 21.86 10.74
N ILE A 36 10.21 21.42 9.54
CA ILE A 36 9.60 21.90 8.30
C ILE A 36 8.16 21.37 8.17
N ALA A 37 7.89 20.11 8.51
CA ALA A 37 6.55 19.52 8.50
C ALA A 37 5.64 20.14 9.57
N ASP A 38 6.14 20.37 10.78
CA ASP A 38 5.45 21.04 11.89
C ASP A 38 5.15 22.50 11.52
N GLY A 39 6.12 23.23 10.92
CA GLY A 39 5.89 24.59 10.43
C GLY A 39 4.91 24.66 9.25
N LEU A 40 4.91 23.65 8.36
CA LEU A 40 3.95 23.52 7.27
C LEU A 40 2.56 23.15 7.81
N GLN A 41 2.49 22.33 8.86
CA GLN A 41 1.26 21.91 9.50
C GLN A 41 0.65 23.04 10.35
N ASP A 42 1.47 23.81 11.06
CA ASP A 42 1.07 25.05 11.74
C ASP A 42 0.55 26.08 10.73
N PHE A 43 1.20 26.20 9.57
CA PHE A 43 0.72 27.04 8.48
C PHE A 43 -0.58 26.53 7.87
N GLN A 44 -0.73 25.21 7.68
CA GLN A 44 -1.96 24.59 7.17
C GLN A 44 -3.11 24.72 8.16
N ASP A 45 -2.85 24.54 9.46
CA ASP A 45 -3.83 24.68 10.54
C ASP A 45 -4.24 26.15 10.69
N ALA A 46 -3.30 27.09 10.59
CA ALA A 46 -3.59 28.52 10.53
C ALA A 46 -4.41 28.90 9.30
N TYR A 47 -4.07 28.37 8.12
CA TYR A 47 -4.81 28.59 6.87
C TYR A 47 -6.22 27.99 6.92
N LEU A 48 -6.39 26.80 7.49
CA LEU A 48 -7.70 26.17 7.73
C LEU A 48 -8.53 26.98 8.72
N LEU A 49 -7.91 27.51 9.78
CA LEU A 49 -8.57 28.42 10.71
C LEU A 49 -9.02 29.71 10.01
N GLU A 50 -8.17 30.32 9.18
CA GLU A 50 -8.52 31.49 8.40
C GLU A 50 -9.64 31.20 7.38
N ALA A 51 -9.59 30.06 6.69
CA ALA A 51 -10.64 29.63 5.77
C ALA A 51 -11.99 29.43 6.48
N LEU A 52 -11.99 28.76 7.64
CA LEU A 52 -13.18 28.55 8.48
C LEU A 52 -13.71 29.86 9.09
N LEU A 53 -12.84 30.81 9.42
CA LEU A 53 -13.22 32.13 9.91
C LEU A 53 -13.81 33.02 8.81
N ASN A 54 -13.35 32.86 7.57
CA ASN A 54 -13.82 33.60 6.40
C ASN A 54 -15.14 33.05 5.82
N ASP A 55 -15.53 31.82 6.15
CA ASP A 55 -16.76 31.18 5.67
C ASP A 55 -18.01 31.46 6.54
N ARG A 56 -18.09 32.66 7.14
CA ARG A 56 -19.34 33.12 7.76
C ARG A 56 -20.38 33.41 6.67
N PRO A 57 -21.60 32.85 6.76
CA PRO A 57 -22.60 33.04 5.71
C PRO A 57 -23.04 34.50 5.65
N LYS A 58 -22.81 35.14 4.50
CA LYS A 58 -23.42 36.43 4.18
C LYS A 58 -24.94 36.21 4.08
N SER A 59 -25.67 36.83 5.00
CA SER A 59 -27.14 36.95 4.99
C SER A 59 -27.62 37.40 3.61
N THR A 60 -28.17 36.48 2.81
CA THR A 60 -28.85 36.81 1.56
C THR A 60 -30.35 36.82 1.81
N ARG A 61 -30.91 38.02 1.69
CA ARG A 61 -32.34 38.32 1.73
C ARG A 61 -33.11 37.46 0.72
N ALA A 62 -34.14 36.77 1.21
CA ALA A 62 -35.09 36.00 0.41
C ALA A 62 -35.72 36.84 -0.72
N ARG A 63 -35.73 36.29 -1.94
CA ARG A 63 -36.57 36.75 -3.05
C ARG A 63 -37.55 35.64 -3.44
N ARG A 64 -38.84 35.99 -3.43
CA ARG A 64 -40.01 35.16 -3.76
C ARG A 64 -40.03 34.71 -5.24
N PRO A 65 -40.73 33.60 -5.57
CA PRO A 65 -40.79 33.05 -6.92
C PRO A 65 -41.78 33.83 -7.80
N ARG A 66 -41.52 33.85 -9.11
CA ARG A 66 -42.48 34.31 -10.12
C ARG A 66 -42.82 33.15 -11.06
N ASN A 67 -44.11 32.85 -11.12
CA ASN A 67 -44.76 31.96 -12.07
C ASN A 67 -44.63 32.50 -13.51
N GLY A 68 -44.47 31.59 -14.47
CA GLY A 68 -44.57 31.88 -15.90
C GLY A 68 -44.66 30.58 -16.68
N SER A 69 -45.87 30.27 -17.14
CA SER A 69 -46.23 29.17 -18.04
C SER A 69 -45.71 29.42 -19.46
N SER A 70 -45.41 28.36 -20.22
CA SER A 70 -46.18 27.96 -21.41
C SER A 70 -45.43 27.05 -22.40
N VAL A 71 -46.20 26.09 -22.92
CA VAL A 71 -46.19 25.52 -24.29
C VAL A 71 -45.23 24.37 -24.65
N ASN A 72 -45.88 23.22 -24.79
CA ASN A 72 -45.53 22.00 -25.53
C ASN A 72 -44.87 22.23 -26.91
N LYS A 73 -43.95 21.31 -27.26
CA LYS A 73 -43.96 20.64 -28.57
C LYS A 73 -43.23 19.31 -28.52
N THR A 74 -44.01 18.25 -28.64
CA THR A 74 -43.61 16.89 -28.98
C THR A 74 -43.08 16.82 -30.42
N ARG A 75 -41.99 16.08 -30.65
CA ARG A 75 -41.75 15.41 -31.94
C ARG A 75 -40.88 14.17 -31.74
N SER A 76 -41.51 13.01 -31.92
CA SER A 76 -40.90 11.70 -32.17
C SER A 76 -40.30 11.66 -33.58
N VAL A 77 -39.12 11.06 -33.76
CA VAL A 77 -38.73 10.27 -34.95
C VAL A 77 -37.60 9.28 -34.59
N ARG A 78 -37.99 8.00 -34.61
CA ARG A 78 -37.34 6.78 -35.16
C ARG A 78 -35.91 6.38 -34.81
N ASP A 79 -35.86 5.13 -34.35
CA ASP A 79 -34.78 4.15 -34.46
C ASP A 79 -34.11 4.11 -35.85
N ASN A 80 -32.81 3.83 -35.85
CA ASN A 80 -32.19 3.05 -36.91
C ASN A 80 -30.95 2.31 -36.37
N SER A 81 -31.16 1.03 -36.11
CA SER A 81 -30.16 -0.01 -35.94
C SER A 81 -29.40 -0.29 -37.24
N ILE A 82 -28.07 -0.39 -37.19
CA ILE A 82 -27.27 -1.09 -38.21
C ILE A 82 -26.34 -2.06 -37.48
N ASN A 83 -26.62 -3.35 -37.66
CA ASN A 83 -25.77 -4.50 -37.38
C ASN A 83 -24.65 -4.61 -38.42
N TYR A 84 -23.47 -5.12 -38.03
CA TYR A 84 -22.80 -6.21 -38.74
C TYR A 84 -21.93 -7.04 -37.78
N ASN A 85 -22.11 -8.36 -37.91
CA ASN A 85 -21.48 -9.47 -37.19
C ASN A 85 -19.99 -9.65 -37.52
N LEU A 86 -19.25 -10.37 -36.64
CA LEU A 86 -18.44 -11.58 -36.92
C LEU A 86 -17.57 -11.94 -35.70
N GLY A 87 -17.88 -13.03 -35.00
CA GLY A 87 -17.03 -14.26 -34.88
C GLY A 87 -16.03 -14.18 -33.72
N GLY A 88 -16.00 -15.01 -32.68
CA GLY A 88 -16.20 -16.45 -32.55
C GLY A 88 -14.86 -17.06 -32.10
N SER A 89 -14.73 -17.55 -30.85
CA SER A 89 -13.77 -18.59 -30.40
C SER A 89 -13.83 -18.88 -28.87
N ARG A 90 -14.52 -19.99 -28.53
CA ARG A 90 -14.21 -21.03 -27.53
C ARG A 90 -13.60 -20.63 -26.17
N ARG A 91 -14.45 -20.62 -25.13
CA ARG A 91 -14.02 -20.82 -23.72
C ARG A 91 -13.86 -22.31 -23.44
N ARG A 92 -12.70 -22.72 -22.91
CA ARG A 92 -12.44 -24.08 -22.40
C ARG A 92 -13.02 -24.23 -20.97
N PRO A 93 -13.49 -25.42 -20.58
CA PRO A 93 -14.03 -25.66 -19.24
C PRO A 93 -12.92 -25.80 -18.19
N LEU A 94 -13.26 -25.43 -16.95
CA LEU A 94 -12.46 -25.61 -15.75
C LEU A 94 -12.14 -27.10 -15.55
N ILE A 95 -10.85 -27.43 -15.53
CA ILE A 95 -10.37 -28.76 -15.16
C ILE A 95 -10.53 -28.91 -13.66
N GLN A 96 -11.47 -29.79 -13.31
CA GLN A 96 -11.62 -30.45 -12.03
C GLN A 96 -10.38 -31.33 -11.79
N ASP A 97 -9.49 -30.93 -10.89
CA ASP A 97 -8.40 -31.79 -10.43
C ASP A 97 -8.50 -32.07 -8.93
N ARG A 98 -8.90 -33.31 -8.67
CA ARG A 98 -8.34 -34.29 -7.72
C ARG A 98 -8.32 -33.97 -6.22
N ILE A 99 -9.04 -34.86 -5.53
CA ILE A 99 -8.96 -35.22 -4.12
C ILE A 99 -7.51 -35.53 -3.75
N ASP A 100 -6.88 -34.64 -2.98
CA ASP A 100 -5.63 -34.92 -2.27
C ASP A 100 -5.91 -35.31 -0.81
N VAL A 101 -5.28 -36.40 -0.42
CA VAL A 101 -5.29 -37.05 0.91
C VAL A 101 -4.86 -36.07 2.00
N PRO A 102 -5.48 -36.08 3.21
CA PRO A 102 -5.17 -35.10 4.25
C PRO A 102 -3.85 -35.46 4.96
N MET A 103 -2.74 -34.92 4.48
CA MET A 103 -1.58 -34.66 5.33
C MET A 103 -1.88 -33.38 6.09
N ALA A 104 -2.14 -33.52 7.40
CA ALA A 104 -2.47 -32.43 8.31
C ALA A 104 -1.37 -31.35 8.34
N SER A 105 -1.46 -30.36 7.45
CA SER A 105 -0.95 -29.03 7.74
C SER A 105 -1.87 -28.45 8.81
N ARG A 106 -1.41 -28.49 10.07
CA ARG A 106 -2.10 -27.76 11.14
C ARG A 106 -2.25 -26.32 10.65
N SER A 107 -3.48 -25.83 10.52
CA SER A 107 -3.75 -24.42 10.26
C SER A 107 -2.94 -23.60 11.27
N ALA A 108 -1.99 -22.80 10.79
CA ALA A 108 -1.15 -21.99 11.65
C ALA A 108 -2.06 -21.15 12.55
N THR A 109 -1.83 -21.21 13.86
CA THR A 109 -2.56 -20.34 14.80
C THR A 109 -2.29 -18.88 14.43
N LEU A 110 -3.23 -17.97 14.71
CA LEU A 110 -3.06 -16.53 14.48
C LEU A 110 -1.74 -15.99 15.05
N ALA A 111 -1.39 -16.40 16.27
CA ALA A 111 -0.11 -16.02 16.88
C ALA A 111 1.13 -16.57 16.15
N GLN A 112 1.04 -17.76 15.53
CA GLN A 112 2.12 -18.29 14.69
C GLN A 112 2.26 -17.51 13.39
N TYR A 113 1.13 -17.16 12.78
CA TYR A 113 1.08 -16.32 11.58
C TYR A 113 1.72 -14.96 11.84
N GLU A 114 1.30 -14.27 12.90
CA GLU A 114 1.81 -12.96 13.27
C GLU A 114 3.33 -12.97 13.49
N ARG A 115 3.82 -13.96 14.25
CA ARG A 115 5.25 -14.13 14.48
C ARG A 115 6.00 -14.39 13.18
N HIS A 116 5.44 -15.18 12.28
CA HIS A 116 6.04 -15.46 10.98
C HIS A 116 6.12 -14.19 10.11
N SER A 117 5.03 -13.43 9.98
CA SER A 117 4.99 -12.22 9.17
C SER A 117 5.94 -11.15 9.70
N VAL A 118 5.93 -10.88 11.01
CA VAL A 118 6.87 -9.94 11.63
C VAL A 118 8.32 -10.40 11.46
N GLN A 119 8.59 -11.71 11.54
CA GLN A 119 9.93 -12.25 11.27
C GLN A 119 10.36 -12.03 9.81
N LEU A 120 9.47 -12.13 8.82
CA LEU A 120 9.81 -11.84 7.42
C LEU A 120 10.25 -10.39 7.24
N MET A 121 9.46 -9.44 7.74
CA MET A 121 9.81 -8.02 7.66
C MET A 121 11.09 -7.70 8.45
N SER A 122 11.20 -8.21 9.67
CA SER A 122 12.40 -8.06 10.52
C SER A 122 13.66 -8.59 9.83
N ARG A 123 13.57 -9.67 9.04
CA ARG A 123 14.72 -10.18 8.27
C ARG A 123 15.20 -9.20 7.21
N VAL A 124 14.29 -8.51 6.52
CA VAL A 124 14.61 -7.49 5.51
C VAL A 124 15.20 -6.26 6.18
N LEU A 125 14.54 -5.71 7.20
CA LEU A 125 15.02 -4.53 7.94
C LEU A 125 16.37 -4.75 8.63
N ASN A 126 16.60 -5.95 9.17
CA ASN A 126 17.88 -6.28 9.77
C ASN A 126 18.97 -6.62 8.76
N ILE A 127 18.69 -6.60 7.45
CA ILE A 127 19.64 -6.90 6.37
C ILE A 127 20.30 -8.26 6.62
N ARG A 128 19.48 -9.27 6.95
CA ARG A 128 20.01 -10.61 7.18
C ARG A 128 20.49 -11.20 5.85
N HIS A 129 21.58 -11.97 5.90
CA HIS A 129 22.09 -12.68 4.74
C HIS A 129 20.99 -13.49 4.04
N ASN A 130 20.87 -13.36 2.72
CA ASN A 130 19.82 -13.98 1.90
C ASN A 130 18.38 -13.69 2.36
N ALA A 131 18.12 -12.57 3.06
CA ALA A 131 16.75 -12.14 3.32
C ALA A 131 16.08 -11.65 2.02
N SER A 132 16.71 -10.67 1.37
CA SER A 132 16.26 -10.07 0.12
C SER A 132 17.49 -9.51 -0.61
N PRO A 133 18.03 -10.15 -1.65
CA PRO A 133 19.16 -9.59 -2.41
C PRO A 133 18.80 -8.28 -3.10
N PHE A 134 17.53 -8.09 -3.48
CA PHE A 134 17.03 -6.82 -4.00
C PHE A 134 15.66 -6.47 -3.40
N THR A 135 15.63 -5.36 -2.66
CA THR A 135 14.42 -4.77 -2.09
C THR A 135 14.06 -3.51 -2.87
N LEU A 136 12.92 -3.54 -3.54
CA LEU A 136 12.33 -2.39 -4.21
C LEU A 136 11.42 -1.67 -3.22
N VAL A 137 11.62 -0.37 -3.04
CA VAL A 137 10.75 0.49 -2.24
C VAL A 137 9.99 1.41 -3.19
N LEU A 138 8.67 1.35 -3.14
CA LEU A 138 7.77 2.19 -3.93
C LEU A 138 7.22 3.27 -3.01
N ASP A 139 7.47 4.51 -3.34
CA ASP A 139 6.96 5.66 -2.60
C ASP A 139 6.31 6.69 -3.53
N ASP A 140 5.73 7.71 -2.93
CA ASP A 140 5.13 8.86 -3.60
C ASP A 140 5.29 10.11 -2.73
N LEU A 141 4.88 11.26 -3.24
CA LEU A 141 4.84 12.51 -2.48
C LEU A 141 4.04 12.41 -1.18
N ASN A 142 3.00 11.58 -1.15
CA ASN A 142 2.14 11.43 0.03
C ASN A 142 2.80 10.63 1.15
N GLN A 143 3.74 9.75 0.82
CA GLN A 143 4.54 9.04 1.78
C GLN A 143 5.89 8.65 1.17
N ARG A 144 6.93 9.40 1.55
CA ARG A 144 8.32 9.13 1.15
C ARG A 144 8.84 7.83 1.78
N ALA A 145 9.78 7.18 1.08
CA ALA A 145 10.48 5.97 1.54
C ALA A 145 11.44 6.19 2.72
N PHE A 146 11.81 7.44 2.98
CA PHE A 146 12.87 7.80 3.93
C PHE A 146 12.73 7.17 5.33
N PRO A 147 11.56 7.14 5.99
CA PRO A 147 11.42 6.51 7.31
C PRO A 147 11.79 5.01 7.32
N PHE A 148 11.50 4.30 6.24
CA PHE A 148 11.86 2.90 6.07
C PHE A 148 13.36 2.72 5.80
N VAL A 149 13.92 3.52 4.89
CA VAL A 149 15.35 3.49 4.55
C VAL A 149 16.21 3.85 5.76
N ASP A 150 15.81 4.85 6.53
CA ASP A 150 16.49 5.26 7.77
C ASP A 150 16.51 4.16 8.82
N GLU A 151 15.41 3.44 8.98
CA GLU A 151 15.38 2.29 9.89
C GLU A 151 16.34 1.19 9.43
N MET A 152 16.46 0.95 8.11
CA MET A 152 17.47 0.03 7.56
C MET A 152 18.90 0.54 7.83
N ILE A 153 19.16 1.84 7.61
CA ILE A 153 20.48 2.46 7.89
C ILE A 153 20.83 2.30 9.37
N ARG A 154 19.91 2.64 10.30
CA ARG A 154 20.15 2.53 11.74
C ARG A 154 20.46 1.08 12.16
N ARG A 155 19.71 0.11 11.62
CA ARG A 155 19.99 -1.32 11.85
C ARG A 155 21.32 -1.77 11.25
N ALA A 156 21.69 -1.26 10.08
CA ALA A 156 23.00 -1.51 9.45
C ALA A 156 24.15 -0.96 10.30
N LEU A 157 24.03 0.27 10.78
CA LEU A 157 25.01 0.93 11.66
C LEU A 157 25.17 0.16 12.97
N SER A 158 24.08 -0.33 13.56
CA SER A 158 24.13 -1.16 14.77
C SER A 158 24.89 -2.49 14.59
N ARG A 159 25.07 -2.93 13.34
CA ARG A 159 25.81 -4.14 12.97
C ARG A 159 27.19 -3.84 12.37
N ASN A 160 27.59 -2.57 12.27
CA ASN A 160 28.80 -2.12 11.58
C ASN A 160 28.88 -2.62 10.12
N ILE A 161 27.73 -2.65 9.42
CA ILE A 161 27.66 -2.96 7.98
C ILE A 161 28.17 -1.74 7.20
N ASN A 162 28.87 -1.98 6.09
CA ASN A 162 29.27 -0.90 5.18
C ASN A 162 28.04 -0.36 4.45
N ILE A 163 27.75 0.94 4.56
CA ILE A 163 26.58 1.55 3.92
C ILE A 163 27.07 2.43 2.78
N VAL A 164 26.57 2.16 1.58
CA VAL A 164 26.87 2.92 0.36
C VAL A 164 25.56 3.48 -0.17
N VAL A 165 25.48 4.80 -0.32
CA VAL A 165 24.29 5.46 -0.87
C VAL A 165 24.65 6.11 -2.21
N VAL A 166 23.93 5.72 -3.25
CA VAL A 166 23.95 6.37 -4.56
C VAL A 166 22.93 7.50 -4.53
N THR A 167 23.39 8.73 -4.79
CA THR A 167 22.58 9.93 -4.60
C THR A 167 22.31 10.66 -5.90
N PHE A 168 21.03 10.83 -6.24
CA PHE A 168 20.53 11.65 -7.33
C PHE A 168 19.83 12.90 -6.82
N GLU A 169 19.03 12.76 -5.77
CA GLU A 169 18.26 13.85 -5.15
C GLU A 169 18.87 14.31 -3.82
N THR A 170 19.58 13.42 -3.12
CA THR A 170 20.17 13.76 -1.82
C THR A 170 21.51 14.46 -1.98
N THR A 171 21.69 15.63 -1.35
CA THR A 171 22.89 16.46 -1.51
C THR A 171 24.06 15.99 -0.65
N HIS A 172 23.81 15.52 0.57
CA HIS A 172 24.87 15.14 1.50
C HIS A 172 24.46 14.02 2.46
N TYR A 173 25.36 13.06 2.67
CA TYR A 173 25.31 12.12 3.78
C TYR A 173 26.54 12.28 4.66
N ALA A 174 26.32 12.34 5.98
CA ALA A 174 27.41 12.39 6.94
C ALA A 174 28.09 11.01 7.10
N PRO A 175 29.40 10.97 7.43
CA PRO A 175 30.06 9.74 7.86
C PRO A 175 29.29 9.07 9.01
N PRO A 176 29.25 7.73 9.07
CA PRO A 176 30.12 6.76 8.37
C PRO A 176 29.60 6.29 7.00
N LEU A 177 28.53 6.89 6.46
CA LEU A 177 27.95 6.48 5.18
C LEU A 177 28.89 6.87 4.02
N ARG A 178 29.07 5.97 3.06
CA ARG A 178 29.83 6.25 1.83
C ARG A 178 28.88 6.74 0.75
N GLN A 179 29.14 7.93 0.22
CA GLN A 179 28.31 8.52 -0.83
C GLN A 179 28.92 8.26 -2.22
N VAL A 180 28.08 7.89 -3.18
CA VAL A 180 28.39 7.85 -4.62
C VAL A 180 27.47 8.83 -5.33
N ASN A 181 28.03 9.87 -5.95
CA ASN A 181 27.22 10.89 -6.62
C ASN A 181 26.72 10.38 -7.98
N GLY A 182 25.40 10.29 -8.14
CA GLY A 182 24.74 9.88 -9.38
C GLY A 182 24.38 11.04 -10.31
N TYR A 183 24.15 12.25 -9.81
CA TYR A 183 23.59 13.37 -10.58
C TYR A 183 24.50 13.81 -11.75
N ASN A 184 25.80 13.98 -11.51
CA ASN A 184 26.78 14.43 -12.52
C ASN A 184 27.64 13.29 -13.09
N ALA A 185 27.33 12.04 -12.77
CA ALA A 185 28.13 10.88 -13.16
C ALA A 185 27.50 10.11 -14.32
N THR A 186 28.35 9.45 -15.11
CA THR A 186 27.94 8.49 -16.13
C THR A 186 27.69 7.11 -15.51
N ALA A 187 26.91 6.26 -16.18
CA ALA A 187 26.64 4.89 -15.72
C ALA A 187 27.91 4.10 -15.36
N LYS A 188 28.97 4.25 -16.16
CA LYS A 188 30.26 3.57 -15.92
C LYS A 188 30.98 4.10 -14.68
N GLU A 189 30.95 5.41 -14.46
CA GLU A 189 31.53 6.05 -13.28
C GLU A 189 30.81 5.61 -12.00
N ILE A 190 29.46 5.63 -12.02
CA ILE A 190 28.63 5.15 -10.90
C ILE A 190 29.01 3.71 -10.54
N MET A 191 29.10 2.81 -11.53
CA MET A 191 29.46 1.41 -11.31
C MET A 191 30.90 1.23 -10.82
N GLN A 192 31.83 2.07 -11.26
CA GLN A 192 33.22 2.05 -10.80
C GLN A 192 33.34 2.56 -9.36
N ASP A 193 32.65 3.63 -9.01
CA ASP A 193 32.70 4.22 -7.67
C ASP A 193 31.96 3.35 -6.66
N LEU A 194 30.87 2.70 -7.05
CA LEU A 194 30.23 1.63 -6.27
C LEU A 194 31.22 0.50 -5.96
N ARG A 195 31.97 0.01 -6.95
CA ARG A 195 33.00 -1.02 -6.74
C ARG A 195 34.03 -0.58 -5.71
N LYS A 196 34.54 0.66 -5.83
CA LYS A 196 35.50 1.21 -4.86
C LYS A 196 34.90 1.35 -3.46
N ALA A 197 33.64 1.80 -3.37
CA ALA A 197 32.94 2.01 -2.11
C ALA A 197 32.57 0.70 -1.40
N MET A 198 32.48 -0.41 -2.12
CA MET A 198 32.22 -1.73 -1.56
C MET A 198 33.50 -2.54 -1.31
N ASP A 199 34.62 -2.17 -1.94
CA ASP A 199 35.86 -2.92 -1.82
C ASP A 199 36.38 -2.97 -0.37
N GLY A 200 36.88 -4.13 0.03
CA GLY A 200 37.34 -4.41 1.39
C GLY A 200 36.24 -4.61 2.46
N ALA A 201 34.96 -4.42 2.14
CA ALA A 201 33.84 -4.70 3.06
C ALA A 201 33.40 -6.18 2.97
N LYS A 202 33.04 -6.78 4.12
CA LYS A 202 32.50 -8.16 4.16
C LYS A 202 31.05 -8.24 3.67
N GLU A 203 30.24 -7.28 4.09
CA GLU A 203 28.85 -7.11 3.70
C GLU A 203 28.58 -5.61 3.54
N SER A 204 27.83 -5.24 2.50
CA SER A 204 27.40 -3.86 2.28
C SER A 204 25.88 -3.76 2.11
N LEU A 205 25.33 -2.63 2.51
CA LEU A 205 23.99 -2.17 2.16
C LEU A 205 24.16 -1.07 1.10
N VAL A 206 23.69 -1.34 -0.12
CA VAL A 206 23.69 -0.37 -1.21
C VAL A 206 22.29 0.20 -1.33
N ILE A 207 22.14 1.51 -1.14
CA ILE A 207 20.89 2.24 -1.27
C ILE A 207 20.98 3.12 -2.51
N VAL A 208 19.96 3.08 -3.36
CA VAL A 208 19.78 4.04 -4.47
C VAL A 208 18.56 4.89 -4.14
N ASP A 209 18.75 6.20 -4.01
CA ASP A 209 17.69 7.14 -3.62
C ASP A 209 16.63 7.34 -4.71
N SER A 210 17.03 7.35 -5.99
CA SER A 210 16.11 7.39 -7.13
C SER A 210 16.52 6.38 -8.19
N LEU A 211 15.83 5.25 -8.25
CA LEU A 211 15.96 4.28 -9.34
C LEU A 211 15.47 4.85 -10.67
N ASN A 212 14.52 5.80 -10.65
CA ASN A 212 14.01 6.38 -11.87
C ASN A 212 15.14 7.10 -12.63
N ASP A 213 15.89 7.98 -11.96
CA ASP A 213 16.99 8.73 -12.58
C ASP A 213 18.13 7.81 -13.02
N MET A 214 18.44 6.80 -12.20
CA MET A 214 19.48 5.83 -12.51
C MET A 214 19.19 5.03 -13.80
N LEU A 215 17.93 4.66 -14.02
CA LEU A 215 17.51 3.80 -15.13
C LEU A 215 17.12 4.57 -16.38
N ASN A 216 16.36 5.65 -16.22
CA ASN A 216 15.84 6.41 -17.34
C ASN A 216 16.83 7.46 -17.83
N GLU A 217 17.42 8.23 -16.91
CA GLU A 217 18.34 9.31 -17.26
C GLU A 217 19.74 8.78 -17.51
N LYS A 218 20.32 8.04 -16.54
CA LYS A 218 21.70 7.55 -16.63
C LYS A 218 21.84 6.24 -17.40
N ARG A 219 20.75 5.50 -17.60
CA ARG A 219 20.70 4.24 -18.37
C ARG A 219 21.65 3.16 -17.83
N VAL A 220 21.74 3.06 -16.50
CA VAL A 220 22.45 1.94 -15.85
C VAL A 220 21.67 0.65 -16.09
N ASP A 221 22.36 -0.42 -16.48
CA ASP A 221 21.74 -1.74 -16.59
C ASP A 221 21.50 -2.34 -15.20
N MET A 222 20.23 -2.57 -14.86
CA MET A 222 19.85 -3.23 -13.60
C MET A 222 20.46 -4.62 -13.44
N GLY A 223 20.64 -5.35 -14.54
CA GLY A 223 21.27 -6.67 -14.51
C GLY A 223 22.74 -6.57 -14.09
N GLU A 224 23.47 -5.58 -14.61
CA GLU A 224 24.85 -5.33 -14.23
C GLU A 224 24.95 -4.88 -12.77
N LEU A 225 24.09 -3.96 -12.34
CA LEU A 225 24.03 -3.48 -10.95
C LEU A 225 23.72 -4.61 -9.96
N PHE A 226 22.70 -5.43 -10.26
CA PHE A 226 22.31 -6.54 -9.40
C PHE A 226 23.44 -7.59 -9.30
N ASN A 227 24.05 -7.95 -10.43
CA ASN A 227 25.18 -8.90 -10.46
C ASN A 227 26.41 -8.36 -9.73
N LEU A 228 26.62 -7.05 -9.77
CA LEU A 228 27.66 -6.40 -8.98
C LEU A 228 27.37 -6.55 -7.48
N VAL A 229 26.22 -6.05 -7.02
CA VAL A 229 25.94 -5.95 -5.59
C VAL A 229 25.66 -7.32 -4.96
N ALA A 230 24.66 -8.04 -5.48
CA ALA A 230 24.22 -9.31 -4.90
C ALA A 230 25.10 -10.49 -5.36
N GLY A 231 25.53 -10.50 -6.62
CA GLY A 231 26.33 -11.59 -7.18
C GLY A 231 27.79 -11.57 -6.72
N THR A 232 28.48 -10.45 -6.95
CA THR A 232 29.93 -10.34 -6.72
C THR A 232 30.27 -10.11 -5.24
N TYR A 233 29.54 -9.21 -4.58
CA TYR A 233 29.81 -8.81 -3.19
C TYR A 233 28.86 -9.41 -2.16
N SER A 234 27.93 -10.30 -2.56
CA SER A 234 26.94 -10.93 -1.67
C SER A 234 26.22 -9.92 -0.74
N SER A 235 26.02 -8.70 -1.27
CA SER A 235 25.51 -7.53 -0.54
C SER A 235 24.04 -7.29 -0.86
N THR A 236 23.38 -6.42 -0.08
CA THR A 236 21.95 -6.13 -0.26
C THR A 236 21.76 -4.85 -1.05
N LEU A 237 20.95 -4.91 -2.11
CA LEU A 237 20.53 -3.74 -2.88
C LEU A 237 19.14 -3.29 -2.41
N VAL A 238 19.01 -2.00 -2.08
CA VAL A 238 17.74 -1.32 -1.81
C VAL A 238 17.63 -0.19 -2.82
N GLY A 239 16.53 -0.14 -3.55
CA GLY A 239 16.30 0.96 -4.49
C GLY A 239 14.92 1.54 -4.29
N VAL A 240 14.87 2.86 -4.19
CA VAL A 240 13.63 3.63 -4.07
C VAL A 240 13.17 4.04 -5.47
N TYR A 241 11.89 3.86 -5.75
CA TYR A 241 11.24 4.24 -6.99
C TYR A 241 10.01 5.08 -6.70
N HIS A 242 10.09 6.36 -7.06
CA HIS A 242 9.00 7.32 -6.91
C HIS A 242 7.91 7.07 -7.96
N CYS A 243 6.70 6.72 -7.51
CA CYS A 243 5.57 6.33 -8.36
C CYS A 243 4.87 7.51 -9.05
N ASP A 244 5.15 8.72 -8.60
CA ASP A 244 4.63 9.99 -9.09
C ASP A 244 5.53 10.67 -10.12
N MET A 245 6.68 10.07 -10.42
CA MET A 245 7.50 10.48 -11.56
C MET A 245 6.83 10.03 -12.86
N LEU A 246 6.74 10.96 -13.83
CA LEU A 246 6.20 10.65 -15.14
C LEU A 246 7.11 9.62 -15.84
N PRO A 247 6.57 8.52 -16.36
CA PRO A 247 7.36 7.58 -17.13
C PRO A 247 7.93 8.31 -18.34
N THR A 248 9.25 8.23 -18.52
CA THR A 248 9.90 8.78 -19.70
C THR A 248 9.40 7.99 -20.90
N GLN A 249 8.48 8.56 -21.68
CA GLN A 249 7.93 7.91 -22.88
C GLN A 249 8.99 7.90 -23.99
N ASP A 250 10.01 7.06 -23.85
CA ASP A 250 10.90 6.66 -24.94
C ASP A 250 10.20 5.56 -25.77
N ALA A 251 9.02 5.86 -26.31
CA ALA A 251 8.33 5.02 -27.29
C ALA A 251 9.05 5.14 -28.65
N ARG A 252 10.29 4.67 -28.69
CA ARG A 252 11.05 4.54 -29.95
C ARG A 252 10.63 3.24 -30.63
N PRO A 253 10.64 3.18 -31.96
CA PRO A 253 10.35 1.93 -32.68
C PRO A 253 11.28 0.78 -32.27
N GLU A 254 12.47 1.08 -31.75
CA GLU A 254 13.47 0.11 -31.27
C GLU A 254 13.13 -0.51 -29.90
N THR A 255 12.35 0.19 -29.06
CA THR A 255 11.98 -0.22 -27.70
C THR A 255 10.48 -0.50 -27.55
N ALA A 256 9.76 -0.64 -28.66
CA ALA A 256 8.30 -0.78 -28.68
C ALA A 256 7.77 -1.97 -27.86
N TYR A 257 8.59 -3.00 -27.64
CA TYR A 257 8.27 -4.18 -26.85
C TYR A 257 9.04 -4.26 -25.52
N ALA A 258 9.86 -3.25 -25.20
CA ALA A 258 10.57 -3.22 -23.93
C ALA A 258 9.57 -2.91 -22.81
N PRO A 259 9.63 -3.65 -21.68
CA PRO A 259 8.79 -3.34 -20.54
C PRO A 259 9.14 -1.97 -19.97
N GLU A 260 8.15 -1.36 -19.33
CA GLU A 260 8.35 -0.12 -18.58
C GLU A 260 9.35 -0.37 -17.43
N PRO A 261 10.26 0.58 -17.13
CA PRO A 261 11.32 0.40 -16.13
C PRO A 261 10.80 -0.08 -14.77
N LEU A 262 9.69 0.47 -14.29
CA LEU A 262 9.08 0.02 -13.04
C LEU A 262 8.70 -1.46 -13.08
N GLU A 263 8.10 -1.92 -14.18
CA GLU A 263 7.71 -3.32 -14.35
C GLU A 263 8.92 -4.27 -14.41
N LEU A 264 10.01 -3.84 -15.07
CA LEU A 264 11.28 -4.58 -15.06
C LEU A 264 11.85 -4.72 -13.63
N VAL A 265 11.90 -3.61 -12.90
CA VAL A 265 12.46 -3.58 -11.54
C VAL A 265 11.57 -4.36 -10.56
N LYS A 266 10.24 -4.21 -10.64
CA LYS A 266 9.28 -5.04 -9.89
C LYS A 266 9.46 -6.52 -10.21
N TYR A 267 9.74 -6.88 -11.47
CA TYR A 267 9.99 -8.27 -11.84
C TYR A 267 11.30 -8.81 -11.22
N MET A 268 12.36 -8.00 -11.18
CA MET A 268 13.64 -8.39 -10.59
C MET A 268 13.65 -8.41 -9.05
N ALA A 269 12.77 -7.63 -8.41
CA ALA A 269 12.71 -7.49 -6.96
C ALA A 269 12.36 -8.81 -6.25
N THR A 270 13.08 -9.11 -5.17
CA THR A 270 12.77 -10.23 -4.27
C THR A 270 11.82 -9.82 -3.14
N SER A 271 11.85 -8.54 -2.77
CA SER A 271 10.86 -7.92 -1.89
C SER A 271 10.42 -6.59 -2.48
N VAL A 272 9.12 -6.34 -2.49
CA VAL A 272 8.54 -5.05 -2.91
C VAL A 272 7.84 -4.44 -1.70
N ILE A 273 8.21 -3.23 -1.33
CA ILE A 273 7.69 -2.51 -0.18
C ILE A 273 7.01 -1.25 -0.69
N THR A 274 5.69 -1.17 -0.56
CA THR A 274 4.92 0.02 -0.93
C THR A 274 4.66 0.86 0.31
N CYS A 275 5.08 2.12 0.26
CA CYS A 275 4.96 3.09 1.32
C CYS A 275 3.57 3.75 1.28
N LYS A 276 2.89 3.82 2.42
CA LYS A 276 1.61 4.53 2.58
C LYS A 276 1.58 5.37 3.84
N SER A 277 0.97 6.54 3.76
CA SER A 277 0.77 7.41 4.93
C SER A 277 -0.19 6.74 5.91
N PHE A 278 0.19 6.72 7.18
CA PHE A 278 -0.62 6.12 8.24
C PHE A 278 -1.96 6.85 8.40
N ALA A 279 -1.97 8.19 8.34
CA ALA A 279 -3.20 8.99 8.37
C ALA A 279 -4.15 8.66 7.22
N HIS A 280 -3.62 8.43 6.01
CA HIS A 280 -4.42 8.03 4.85
C HIS A 280 -5.03 6.64 5.03
N CYS A 281 -4.26 5.68 5.56
CA CYS A 281 -4.77 4.35 5.90
C CYS A 281 -5.86 4.40 6.98
N LEU A 282 -5.72 5.26 7.99
CA LEU A 282 -6.76 5.47 9.02
C LEU A 282 -8.01 6.13 8.42
N ALA A 283 -7.86 7.09 7.52
CA ALA A 283 -8.99 7.74 6.84
C ALA A 283 -9.75 6.75 5.96
N ALA A 284 -9.04 5.90 5.21
CA ALA A 284 -9.64 4.82 4.41
C ALA A 284 -10.40 3.83 5.29
N LYS A 285 -9.80 3.42 6.41
CA LYS A 285 -10.46 2.55 7.38
C LYS A 285 -11.72 3.18 7.99
N ALA A 286 -11.64 4.43 8.43
CA ALA A 286 -12.78 5.15 8.99
C ALA A 286 -13.92 5.35 7.97
N ALA A 287 -13.60 5.53 6.69
CA ALA A 287 -14.58 5.59 5.62
C ALA A 287 -15.27 4.23 5.44
N LYS A 288 -14.48 3.15 5.36
CA LYS A 288 -14.98 1.77 5.22
C LYS A 288 -15.92 1.37 6.36
N GLU A 289 -15.58 1.71 7.60
CA GLU A 289 -16.44 1.44 8.77
C GLU A 289 -17.75 2.22 8.78
N ARG A 290 -17.74 3.41 8.18
CA ARG A 290 -18.94 4.23 8.00
C ARG A 290 -19.68 3.95 6.70
N SER A 291 -19.22 2.97 5.92
CA SER A 291 -19.73 2.67 4.57
C SER A 291 -19.74 3.91 3.65
N LEU A 292 -18.74 4.78 3.82
CA LEU A 292 -18.48 5.95 2.99
C LEU A 292 -17.52 5.58 1.84
N PRO A 293 -17.53 6.33 0.73
CA PRO A 293 -16.52 6.17 -0.30
C PRO A 293 -15.11 6.37 0.28
N GLU A 294 -14.18 5.52 -0.12
CA GLU A 294 -12.79 5.64 0.33
C GLU A 294 -12.18 6.95 -0.18
N PRO A 295 -11.49 7.71 0.69
CA PRO A 295 -10.79 8.91 0.27
C PRO A 295 -9.67 8.55 -0.72
N THR A 296 -9.68 9.22 -1.87
CA THR A 296 -8.63 9.12 -2.88
C THR A 296 -7.47 10.05 -2.52
N HIS A 297 -6.24 9.54 -2.58
CA HIS A 297 -5.03 10.31 -2.35
C HIS A 297 -4.10 10.20 -3.56
N GLY A 298 -3.17 11.16 -3.70
CA GLY A 298 -2.19 11.23 -4.78
C GLY A 298 -2.82 11.30 -6.17
N LEU A 299 -2.23 10.56 -7.11
CA LEU A 299 -2.65 10.55 -8.52
C LEU A 299 -4.11 10.12 -8.72
N LEU A 300 -4.67 9.34 -7.80
CA LEU A 300 -6.06 8.88 -7.87
C LEU A 300 -7.09 10.00 -7.67
N GLN A 301 -6.69 11.14 -7.11
CA GLN A 301 -7.57 12.30 -6.97
C GLN A 301 -7.88 12.94 -8.33
N GLY A 302 -7.11 12.63 -9.38
CA GLY A 302 -7.27 13.21 -10.72
C GLY A 302 -7.00 14.72 -10.74
N ALA A 303 -6.36 15.25 -9.71
CA ALA A 303 -6.02 16.65 -9.62
C ALA A 303 -4.74 16.90 -10.44
N GLU A 304 -4.80 17.87 -11.34
CA GLU A 304 -3.68 18.19 -12.23
C GLU A 304 -2.59 18.95 -11.48
N GLY A 305 -1.33 18.51 -11.64
CA GLY A 305 -0.16 19.15 -11.05
C GLY A 305 0.54 18.27 -10.01
N VAL A 306 1.58 18.84 -9.38
CA VAL A 306 2.30 18.20 -8.27
C VAL A 306 1.53 18.52 -6.98
N ILE A 307 0.83 17.52 -6.44
CA ILE A 307 -0.10 17.71 -5.32
C ILE A 307 0.25 16.72 -4.21
N GLU A 308 0.59 17.27 -3.05
CA GLU A 308 0.67 16.53 -1.80
C GLU A 308 -0.68 16.61 -1.09
N CYS A 309 -1.25 15.46 -0.73
CA CYS A 309 -2.52 15.43 -0.01
C CYS A 309 -2.35 15.86 1.45
N LEU A 310 -3.40 16.42 2.04
CA LEU A 310 -3.42 16.72 3.48
C LEU A 310 -3.12 15.46 4.30
N LYS A 311 -2.35 15.62 5.37
CA LYS A 311 -1.89 14.51 6.25
C LYS A 311 -1.05 13.45 5.51
N ALA A 312 -0.42 13.82 4.41
CA ALA A 312 0.74 13.10 3.88
C ALA A 312 1.88 13.04 4.92
N ASN A 313 2.79 12.09 4.74
CA ASN A 313 4.02 11.96 5.52
C ASN A 313 3.78 12.00 7.05
N ASP A 314 2.85 11.17 7.53
CA ASP A 314 2.43 11.14 8.94
C ASP A 314 3.63 10.95 9.89
N ASN A 315 3.74 11.83 10.89
CA ASN A 315 4.84 11.83 11.84
C ASN A 315 4.80 10.67 12.84
N ARG A 316 3.67 9.95 12.97
CA ARG A 316 3.53 8.79 13.86
C ARG A 316 4.29 7.57 13.34
N GLY A 317 4.50 7.49 12.02
CA GLY A 317 5.13 6.35 11.38
C GLY A 317 4.58 6.08 9.99
N ILE A 318 5.08 5.01 9.38
CA ILE A 318 4.82 4.63 8.00
C ILE A 318 4.11 3.28 7.93
N VAL A 319 3.17 3.15 7.00
CA VAL A 319 2.54 1.87 6.66
C VAL A 319 3.27 1.26 5.47
N LEU A 320 3.60 -0.03 5.59
CA LEU A 320 4.38 -0.79 4.61
C LEU A 320 3.53 -1.95 4.09
N GLU A 321 3.09 -1.86 2.85
CA GLU A 321 2.52 -3.01 2.14
C GLU A 321 3.67 -3.79 1.49
N ALA A 322 4.00 -4.92 2.08
CA ALA A 322 5.18 -5.69 1.72
C ALA A 322 4.80 -6.98 1.02
N GLU A 323 5.35 -7.18 -0.17
CA GLU A 323 5.31 -8.43 -0.92
C GLU A 323 6.68 -9.11 -0.85
N PHE A 324 6.76 -10.28 -0.24
CA PHE A 324 7.95 -11.12 -0.20
C PHE A 324 7.84 -12.28 -1.17
N ARG A 325 8.82 -12.46 -2.05
CA ARG A 325 8.83 -13.57 -3.01
C ARG A 325 9.60 -14.76 -2.46
N ARG A 326 8.91 -15.89 -2.29
CA ARG A 326 9.52 -17.14 -1.83
C ARG A 326 10.38 -17.75 -2.94
N LYS A 327 11.27 -18.68 -2.56
CA LYS A 327 12.04 -19.50 -3.52
C LYS A 327 11.16 -20.31 -4.47
N SER A 328 9.91 -20.59 -4.08
CA SER A 328 8.91 -21.24 -4.92
C SER A 328 8.28 -20.31 -5.97
N GLY A 329 8.63 -19.03 -5.98
CA GLY A 329 8.04 -17.99 -6.84
C GLY A 329 6.69 -17.44 -6.35
N ARG A 330 6.02 -18.11 -5.40
CA ARG A 330 4.77 -17.62 -4.82
C ARG A 330 5.03 -16.36 -3.95
N PRO A 331 4.34 -15.25 -4.20
CA PRO A 331 4.41 -14.06 -3.35
C PRO A 331 3.64 -14.29 -2.04
N GLU A 332 4.14 -13.69 -0.96
CA GLU A 332 3.52 -13.62 0.35
C GLU A 332 3.45 -12.16 0.79
N GLY A 333 2.23 -11.66 1.00
CA GLY A 333 1.95 -10.24 1.23
C GLY A 333 1.49 -9.97 2.66
N GLU A 334 2.22 -9.07 3.31
CA GLU A 334 2.04 -8.39 4.61
C GLU A 334 1.59 -6.92 4.61
N THR A 335 0.67 -6.44 5.46
CA THR A 335 0.63 -5.00 5.82
C THR A 335 1.19 -4.72 7.21
N PHE A 336 2.28 -3.96 7.25
CA PHE A 336 3.01 -3.63 8.48
C PHE A 336 2.89 -2.14 8.81
N PHE A 337 3.08 -1.83 10.08
CA PHE A 337 3.31 -0.48 10.57
C PHE A 337 4.70 -0.40 11.20
N LEU A 338 5.47 0.58 10.74
CA LEU A 338 6.76 0.94 11.31
C LEU A 338 6.57 2.29 12.02
N PRO A 339 6.65 2.35 13.36
CA PRO A 339 6.52 3.60 14.08
C PRO A 339 7.68 4.54 13.74
N ALA A 340 7.43 5.84 13.95
CA ALA A 340 8.50 6.83 13.87
C ALA A 340 9.63 6.51 14.86
N TRP A 341 10.81 7.03 14.55
CA TRP A 341 11.98 6.79 15.37
C TRP A 341 11.79 7.34 16.79
N SER A 342 12.32 6.61 17.76
CA SER A 342 12.42 7.01 19.15
C SER A 342 13.68 6.43 19.77
N GLU A 343 14.38 7.20 20.60
CA GLU A 343 15.54 6.75 21.38
C GLU A 343 15.19 5.54 22.26
N ASP A 344 13.95 5.47 22.75
CA ASP A 344 13.47 4.39 23.62
C ASP A 344 13.55 3.02 22.94
N HIS A 345 13.48 2.95 21.62
CA HIS A 345 13.54 1.70 20.87
C HIS A 345 14.95 1.09 20.86
N TYR A 346 15.99 1.89 21.04
CA TYR A 346 17.38 1.48 20.90
C TYR A 346 18.12 1.45 22.24
N ARG A 347 19.11 0.57 22.36
CA ARG A 347 20.05 0.57 23.49
C ARG A 347 21.10 1.66 23.27
N ASP A 348 21.83 2.00 24.31
CA ASP A 348 22.98 2.88 24.17
C ASP A 348 24.03 2.25 23.25
N PRO A 349 24.65 3.03 22.35
CA PRO A 349 25.71 2.54 21.48
C PRO A 349 26.93 2.10 22.30
N LEU A 350 27.55 1.00 21.88
CA LEU A 350 28.87 0.61 22.39
C LEU A 350 29.94 1.56 21.81
N PRO A 351 31.12 1.72 22.46
CA PRO A 351 32.17 2.62 21.97
C PRO A 351 32.66 2.37 20.53
N SER A 352 32.37 1.19 19.96
CA SER A 352 32.72 0.78 18.61
C SER A 352 31.54 0.78 17.63
N GLN A 353 30.41 1.38 18.00
CA GLN A 353 29.18 1.41 17.21
C GLN A 353 28.61 2.83 17.20
N GLU A 354 28.20 3.31 16.03
CA GLU A 354 27.57 4.64 15.90
C GLU A 354 26.10 4.63 16.36
N CYS A 355 25.43 3.47 16.24
CA CYS A 355 24.06 3.28 16.70
C CYS A 355 23.98 2.04 17.60
N GLY A 356 23.17 2.12 18.65
CA GLY A 356 22.94 0.97 19.51
C GLY A 356 22.05 -0.09 18.85
N THR A 357 21.92 -1.22 19.52
CA THR A 357 21.08 -2.33 19.04
C THR A 357 19.62 -2.14 19.45
N LEU A 358 18.70 -2.61 18.62
CA LEU A 358 17.26 -2.56 18.88
C LEU A 358 16.92 -3.36 20.15
N LYS A 359 16.15 -2.77 21.08
CA LYS A 359 15.74 -3.45 22.32
C LYS A 359 14.74 -4.58 22.06
N GLN A 360 13.74 -4.30 21.23
CA GLN A 360 12.65 -5.20 20.83
C GLN A 360 12.19 -4.84 19.42
N GLU A 361 11.62 -5.79 18.68
CA GLU A 361 11.11 -5.52 17.33
C GLU A 361 9.98 -4.48 17.40
N ILE A 362 10.15 -3.37 16.70
CA ILE A 362 9.20 -2.25 16.68
C ILE A 362 8.16 -2.37 15.57
N VAL A 363 8.42 -3.19 14.56
CA VAL A 363 7.48 -3.43 13.47
C VAL A 363 6.38 -4.37 13.94
N VAL A 364 5.14 -3.96 13.66
CA VAL A 364 3.94 -4.73 13.97
C VAL A 364 3.07 -4.86 12.73
N LEU A 365 2.16 -5.83 12.72
CA LEU A 365 1.09 -5.84 11.72
C LEU A 365 0.18 -4.64 11.93
N LEU A 366 -0.33 -4.07 10.84
CA LEU A 366 -1.19 -2.89 10.89
C LEU A 366 -2.42 -3.13 11.78
N ASP A 367 -3.00 -4.33 11.73
CA ASP A 367 -4.15 -4.76 12.55
C ASP A 367 -3.87 -4.78 14.06
N LYS A 368 -2.61 -4.70 14.49
CA LYS A 368 -2.22 -4.65 15.89
C LYS A 368 -1.96 -3.26 16.41
N VAL A 369 -1.86 -2.27 15.52
CA VAL A 369 -1.67 -0.88 15.93
C VAL A 369 -2.95 -0.43 16.64
N PRO A 370 -2.91 0.00 17.91
CA PRO A 370 -4.12 0.32 18.67
C PRO A 370 -5.04 1.32 17.97
N GLU A 371 -4.47 2.37 17.39
CA GLU A 371 -5.20 3.41 16.66
C GLU A 371 -5.87 2.88 15.38
N TYR A 372 -5.28 1.87 14.75
CA TYR A 372 -5.89 1.17 13.64
C TYR A 372 -6.93 0.16 14.15
N ALA A 373 -6.65 -0.57 15.22
CA ALA A 373 -7.48 -1.64 15.76
C ALA A 373 -8.68 -1.16 16.60
N THR A 374 -8.79 0.12 16.98
CA THR A 374 -9.70 0.56 18.05
C THR A 374 -11.21 0.47 17.76
N PRO A 375 -12.04 -0.13 18.64
CA PRO A 375 -13.43 -0.49 18.34
C PRO A 375 -14.54 0.58 18.21
N LYS A 376 -14.32 1.73 17.57
CA LYS A 376 -15.35 2.14 16.59
C LYS A 376 -15.31 1.22 15.34
N VAL A 377 -14.26 0.39 15.31
CA VAL A 377 -13.74 -0.56 14.31
C VAL A 377 -13.92 -2.06 14.69
N VAL A 378 -14.36 -2.44 15.90
CA VAL A 378 -14.35 -3.83 16.42
C VAL A 378 -15.62 -4.10 17.22
N GLY A 379 -16.76 -4.11 16.55
CA GLY A 379 -17.95 -4.75 17.09
C GLY A 379 -17.88 -6.29 17.09
N GLN A 380 -16.71 -6.91 16.84
CA GLN A 380 -16.70 -8.29 16.34
C GLN A 380 -15.60 -9.25 16.82
N VAL A 381 -14.69 -8.87 17.74
CA VAL A 381 -13.68 -9.83 18.23
C VAL A 381 -14.04 -10.44 19.59
N ASP A 382 -14.97 -9.83 20.36
CA ASP A 382 -15.57 -10.45 21.56
C ASP A 382 -16.98 -11.03 21.32
N ALA A 383 -17.47 -11.01 20.08
CA ALA A 383 -18.71 -11.70 19.68
C ALA A 383 -18.47 -13.18 19.33
N ALA A 384 -17.34 -13.75 19.72
CA ALA A 384 -17.06 -15.20 19.64
C ALA A 384 -17.56 -15.97 20.88
N GLY A 385 -18.43 -15.35 21.70
CA GLY A 385 -19.05 -15.98 22.87
C GLY A 385 -20.57 -15.82 22.98
N ASN A 386 -21.18 -14.89 22.25
CA ASN A 386 -22.63 -14.76 22.19
C ASN A 386 -23.06 -14.35 20.78
N GLU A 387 -24.15 -14.98 20.36
CA GLU A 387 -24.86 -14.91 19.09
C GLU A 387 -24.71 -13.57 18.36
N ILE A 388 -24.41 -13.67 17.06
CA ILE A 388 -24.43 -12.57 16.10
C ILE A 388 -25.81 -11.90 16.16
N GLU A 389 -25.92 -10.74 16.79
CA GLU A 389 -27.06 -9.84 16.59
C GLU A 389 -26.94 -9.23 15.20
N SER A 390 -27.39 -9.98 14.19
CA SER A 390 -27.76 -9.41 12.90
C SER A 390 -28.88 -8.41 13.14
N THR A 391 -28.79 -7.22 12.53
CA THR A 391 -29.84 -6.17 12.55
C THR A 391 -31.18 -6.63 11.95
N PHE A 392 -31.25 -7.86 11.46
CA PHE A 392 -32.47 -8.59 11.14
C PHE A 392 -32.41 -9.95 11.85
N ASN A 393 -32.92 -10.03 13.07
CA ASN A 393 -33.16 -11.32 13.71
C ASN A 393 -34.24 -12.08 12.92
N LEU A 394 -33.81 -12.91 11.96
CA LEU A 394 -34.65 -13.87 11.22
C LEU A 394 -35.05 -15.08 12.07
N GLY A 395 -34.60 -15.14 13.32
CA GLY A 395 -35.06 -16.12 14.31
C GLY A 395 -36.47 -15.79 14.78
N LEU A 396 -37.41 -16.71 14.56
CA LEU A 396 -38.71 -16.65 15.22
C LEU A 396 -38.49 -16.85 16.72
N THR A 397 -39.00 -15.93 17.54
CA THR A 397 -39.07 -16.13 19.00
C THR A 397 -39.83 -17.41 19.33
N ASP A 398 -39.58 -18.03 20.48
CA ASP A 398 -40.26 -19.29 20.86
C ASP A 398 -41.79 -19.19 20.81
N LYS A 399 -42.33 -17.99 21.10
CA LYS A 399 -43.75 -17.70 20.96
C LYS A 399 -44.22 -17.71 19.49
N GLN A 400 -43.43 -17.17 18.57
CA GLN A 400 -43.72 -17.20 17.14
C GLN A 400 -43.54 -18.60 16.55
N LYS A 401 -42.58 -19.37 17.06
CA LYS A 401 -42.39 -20.77 16.69
C LYS A 401 -43.57 -21.64 17.13
N GLN A 402 -44.03 -21.49 18.38
CA GLN A 402 -45.25 -22.15 18.86
C GLN A 402 -46.50 -21.72 18.10
N ALA A 403 -46.62 -20.43 17.77
CA ALA A 403 -47.72 -19.94 16.94
C ALA A 403 -47.69 -20.57 15.54
N ARG A 404 -46.51 -20.71 14.91
CA ARG A 404 -46.36 -21.37 13.62
C ARG A 404 -46.68 -22.86 13.70
N GLU A 405 -46.24 -23.54 14.75
CA GLU A 405 -46.50 -24.97 14.98
C GLU A 405 -47.97 -25.26 15.34
N GLY A 406 -48.68 -24.28 15.92
CA GLY A 406 -50.11 -24.37 16.23
C GLY A 406 -51.04 -23.98 15.08
N VAL A 407 -50.52 -23.50 13.95
CA VAL A 407 -51.31 -23.24 12.75
C VAL A 407 -51.60 -24.58 12.07
N VAL A 408 -52.86 -25.03 12.18
CA VAL A 408 -53.34 -26.25 11.53
C VAL A 408 -53.41 -25.99 10.03
N LEU A 409 -52.40 -26.50 9.32
CA LEU A 409 -52.42 -26.52 7.86
C LEU A 409 -53.40 -27.61 7.40
N PRO A 410 -54.35 -27.29 6.50
CA PRO A 410 -55.15 -28.31 5.83
C PRO A 410 -54.20 -29.35 5.20
N TYR A 411 -54.43 -30.64 5.47
CA TYR A 411 -53.69 -31.80 4.95
C TYR A 411 -52.31 -32.13 5.55
N PHE A 412 -51.86 -31.45 6.61
CA PHE A 412 -50.56 -31.76 7.26
C PHE A 412 -50.57 -33.07 8.07
N ASP A 413 -51.74 -33.50 8.56
CA ASP A 413 -51.90 -34.79 9.24
C ASP A 413 -51.74 -36.00 8.31
N ALA A 414 -51.84 -35.80 6.99
CA ALA A 414 -51.65 -36.87 6.01
C ALA A 414 -50.19 -37.38 5.93
N GLN A 415 -49.23 -36.65 6.52
CA GLN A 415 -47.81 -37.02 6.52
C GLN A 415 -47.30 -37.61 7.86
N LYS A 416 -48.10 -37.60 8.92
CA LYS A 416 -47.68 -38.05 10.26
C LYS A 416 -48.26 -39.40 10.72
N GLY A 417 -49.04 -40.07 9.88
CA GLY A 417 -49.39 -41.48 10.08
C GLY A 417 -48.22 -42.40 9.74
N GLU A 418 -48.14 -43.56 10.38
CA GLU A 418 -47.09 -44.60 10.30
C GLU A 418 -46.98 -45.29 8.91
N GLY A 419 -47.33 -44.58 7.84
CA GLY A 419 -47.27 -45.01 6.44
C GLY A 419 -47.26 -43.77 5.54
N GLY A 420 -46.08 -43.13 5.43
CA GLY A 420 -45.86 -41.93 4.62
C GLY A 420 -45.89 -42.19 3.11
N GLU A 421 -47.08 -42.47 2.56
CA GLU A 421 -47.30 -42.59 1.10
C GLU A 421 -48.22 -41.49 0.52
N GLY A 422 -48.65 -40.51 1.32
CA GLY A 422 -49.60 -39.47 0.91
C GLY A 422 -49.01 -38.26 0.17
N GLY A 423 -47.91 -38.42 -0.59
CA GLY A 423 -47.20 -37.29 -1.21
C GLY A 423 -46.53 -37.58 -2.55
N ARG A 424 -46.95 -38.63 -3.27
CA ARG A 424 -46.46 -38.85 -4.64
C ARG A 424 -47.29 -37.99 -5.60
N ILE A 425 -46.69 -36.94 -6.12
CA ILE A 425 -47.22 -36.23 -7.28
C ILE A 425 -46.97 -37.13 -8.48
N LEU A 426 -48.00 -37.81 -8.97
CA LEU A 426 -47.94 -38.49 -10.26
C LEU A 426 -48.12 -37.42 -11.34
N TYR A 427 -47.07 -37.19 -12.14
CA TYR A 427 -47.19 -36.46 -13.39
C TYR A 427 -47.79 -37.40 -14.43
N ASP A 428 -49.02 -37.14 -14.85
CA ASP A 428 -49.64 -37.82 -15.99
C ASP A 428 -49.31 -36.99 -17.23
N MET A 429 -48.44 -37.54 -18.09
CA MET A 429 -47.97 -36.87 -19.30
C MET A 429 -49.14 -36.74 -20.27
N GLY A 430 -49.57 -35.52 -20.54
CA GLY A 430 -50.64 -35.25 -21.50
C GLY A 430 -50.19 -35.55 -22.92
N SER A 431 -51.10 -36.03 -23.78
CA SER A 431 -50.80 -36.28 -25.21
C SER A 431 -50.48 -35.01 -26.03
N GLU A 432 -50.51 -33.85 -25.39
CA GLU A 432 -50.17 -32.54 -25.96
C GLU A 432 -48.80 -32.03 -25.49
N ASP A 433 -48.07 -32.81 -24.68
CA ASP A 433 -46.72 -32.48 -24.21
C ASP A 433 -45.72 -32.97 -25.28
N ASP A 434 -45.42 -32.09 -26.23
CA ASP A 434 -44.49 -32.26 -27.35
C ASP A 434 -43.04 -32.15 -26.88
N PHE A 435 -42.61 -33.13 -26.08
CA PHE A 435 -41.22 -33.31 -25.70
C PHE A 435 -40.38 -33.55 -26.97
N ASP A 436 -39.68 -32.51 -27.43
CA ASP A 436 -38.82 -32.49 -28.58
C ASP A 436 -37.42 -33.05 -28.21
N GLU A 437 -37.12 -34.25 -28.70
CA GLU A 437 -35.86 -34.99 -28.47
C GLU A 437 -34.56 -34.27 -28.93
N GLU A 438 -34.62 -33.03 -29.43
CA GLU A 438 -33.46 -32.26 -29.91
C GLU A 438 -32.83 -31.31 -28.88
N GLU A 439 -33.39 -31.12 -27.68
CA GLU A 439 -32.86 -30.11 -26.73
C GLU A 439 -31.67 -30.60 -25.86
N ASP A 440 -31.30 -31.88 -25.90
CA ASP A 440 -30.32 -32.49 -24.98
C ASP A 440 -28.87 -32.66 -25.53
N GLU A 441 -28.47 -31.95 -26.59
CA GLU A 441 -27.06 -31.91 -27.00
C GLU A 441 -26.50 -30.49 -27.20
N PHE A 442 -26.18 -29.77 -26.11
CA PHE A 442 -25.10 -28.75 -26.12
C PHE A 442 -24.37 -28.58 -24.77
#